data_AF-A0A0C2CBE4-F1
#
_entry.id   AF-A0A0C2CBE4-F1
#
_cell.length_a   1.000
_cell.length_b   1.000
_cell.length_c   1.000
_cell.angle_alpha   90.00
_cell.angle_beta   90.00
_cell.angle_gamma   90.00
#
_symmetry.space_group_name_H-M   'P 1'
#
loop_
_entity.id
_entity.type
_entity.pdbx_description
1 polymer ?
#
loop_
_entity_poly.entity_id
_entity_poly.type
_entity_poly.pdbx_seq_one_letter_code
_entity_poly.pdbx_strand_id
1 'polypeptide(L)'
;MFSAFLRIGELCNLRFSDVRFKGEDVWWLKIRRSKTDQKGLGSAVAFRLKGDALMLWTRFRELHSQNPQEDFIFSNSRGGPSSRDYIARRIKRTLADAGLQHRNLTLHSFCGGATTTAIRAGVDPSNVMRVGRWKFQKSFLCYVEPSPL
;
A
#
# COMPACT_ATOMS: atom_id res chain seq x y z
N MET A 1 2.22 -1.50 0.34
CA MET A 1 2.15 -0.02 0.40
C MET A 1 2.30 0.60 -0.98
N PHE A 2 3.42 0.36 -1.69
CA PHE A 2 3.70 0.90 -3.03
C PHE A 2 2.56 0.68 -4.05
N SER A 3 2.22 -0.58 -4.35
CA SER A 3 1.25 -0.90 -5.43
C SER A 3 -0.17 -0.37 -5.19
N ALA A 4 -0.60 -0.27 -3.93
CA ALA A 4 -1.96 0.12 -3.56
C ALA A 4 -2.04 1.49 -2.85
N PHE A 5 -0.95 2.27 -2.86
CA PHE A 5 -0.87 3.62 -2.29
C PHE A 5 -1.27 3.70 -0.81
N LEU A 6 -1.08 2.61 -0.05
CA LEU A 6 -1.58 2.50 1.32
C LEU A 6 -0.81 3.36 2.31
N ARG A 7 -1.55 4.05 3.18
CA ARG A 7 -0.97 4.67 4.39
C ARG A 7 -0.71 3.58 5.43
N ILE A 8 0.27 3.79 6.30
CA ILE A 8 0.62 2.79 7.32
C ILE A 8 -0.57 2.41 8.23
N GLY A 9 -1.43 3.37 8.58
CA GLY A 9 -2.62 3.09 9.39
C GLY A 9 -3.64 2.19 8.69
N GLU A 10 -3.70 2.25 7.36
CA GLU A 10 -4.54 1.37 6.54
C GLU A 10 -3.93 -0.04 6.47
N LEU A 11 -2.60 -0.12 6.33
CA LEU A 11 -1.86 -1.39 6.32
C LEU A 11 -2.03 -2.18 7.63
N CYS A 12 -1.95 -1.50 8.78
CA CYS A 12 -2.05 -2.13 10.10
C CYS A 12 -3.37 -2.87 10.32
N ASN A 13 -4.46 -2.44 9.68
CA ASN A 13 -5.80 -2.98 9.89
C ASN A 13 -6.28 -3.89 8.75
N LEU A 14 -5.41 -4.19 7.79
CA LEU A 14 -5.76 -4.93 6.60
C LEU A 14 -5.90 -6.41 6.89
N ARG A 15 -7.00 -7.02 6.42
CA ARG A 15 -7.22 -8.48 6.51
C ARG A 15 -7.04 -9.14 5.16
N PHE A 16 -6.80 -10.45 5.13
CA PHE A 16 -6.72 -11.14 3.83
C PHE A 16 -8.05 -11.11 3.08
N SER A 17 -9.21 -11.14 3.77
CA SER A 17 -10.53 -11.00 3.13
C SER A 17 -10.77 -9.66 2.43
N ASP A 18 -9.98 -8.64 2.77
CA ASP A 18 -10.06 -7.33 2.13
C ASP A 18 -9.39 -7.33 0.75
N VAL A 19 -8.53 -8.31 0.46
CA VAL A 19 -7.79 -8.43 -0.80
C VAL A 19 -8.44 -9.50 -1.69
N ARG A 20 -8.94 -9.09 -2.86
CA ARG A 20 -9.62 -9.97 -3.82
C ARG A 20 -8.90 -9.97 -5.14
N PHE A 21 -8.56 -11.16 -5.64
CA PHE A 21 -8.08 -11.33 -7.00
C PHE A 21 -9.25 -11.19 -7.98
N LYS A 22 -9.05 -10.46 -9.08
CA LYS A 22 -10.08 -10.21 -10.11
C LYS A 22 -9.74 -10.82 -11.48
N GLY A 23 -8.64 -11.56 -11.59
CA GLY A 23 -8.15 -12.13 -12.85
C GLY A 23 -6.89 -11.43 -13.35
N GLU A 24 -6.15 -12.12 -14.23
CA GLU A 24 -4.85 -11.71 -14.76
C GLU A 24 -3.85 -11.41 -13.63
N ASP A 25 -3.61 -10.13 -13.36
CA ASP A 25 -2.72 -9.60 -12.35
C ASP A 25 -3.42 -8.50 -11.51
N VAL A 26 -4.74 -8.36 -11.64
CA VAL A 26 -5.54 -7.30 -11.03
C VAL A 26 -6.08 -7.75 -9.68
N TRP A 27 -5.83 -6.89 -8.68
CA TRP A 27 -6.26 -7.08 -7.30
C TRP A 27 -7.10 -5.90 -6.85
N TRP A 28 -8.17 -6.20 -6.14
CA TRP A 28 -9.01 -5.21 -5.48
C TRP A 28 -8.77 -5.26 -3.98
N LEU A 29 -8.59 -4.11 -3.38
CA LEU A 29 -8.42 -3.97 -1.95
C LEU A 29 -9.49 -3.07 -1.34
N LYS A 30 -10.22 -3.63 -0.38
CA LYS A 30 -11.19 -2.90 0.44
C LYS A 30 -10.48 -2.29 1.65
N ILE A 31 -10.53 -0.97 1.75
CA ILE A 31 -9.99 -0.21 2.88
C ILE A 31 -11.17 0.17 3.75
N ARG A 32 -11.36 -0.55 4.86
CA ARG A 32 -12.53 -0.40 5.74
C ARG A 32 -12.57 0.93 6.48
N ARG A 33 -11.40 1.48 6.81
CA ARG A 33 -11.26 2.76 7.51
C ARG A 33 -10.00 3.47 7.03
N SER A 34 -10.08 4.77 6.85
CA SER A 34 -8.92 5.61 6.56
C SER A 34 -8.99 6.90 7.38
N LYS A 35 -7.87 7.64 7.49
CA LYS A 35 -7.84 8.94 8.18
C LYS A 35 -8.88 9.92 7.63
N THR A 36 -9.11 9.88 6.32
CA THR A 36 -10.01 10.80 5.60
C THR A 36 -11.44 10.25 5.44
N ASP A 37 -11.69 9.02 5.88
CA ASP A 37 -13.00 8.39 5.87
C ASP A 37 -13.61 8.42 7.28
N GLN A 38 -13.99 9.63 7.71
CA GLN A 38 -14.56 9.85 9.04
C GLN A 38 -15.93 9.18 9.21
N LYS A 39 -16.64 8.88 8.10
CA LYS A 39 -17.95 8.21 8.11
C LYS A 39 -17.86 6.69 8.00
N GLY A 40 -16.66 6.12 7.79
CA GLY A 40 -16.45 4.67 7.72
C GLY A 40 -17.12 4.00 6.52
N LEU A 41 -17.33 4.74 5.41
CA LEU A 41 -17.91 4.19 4.18
C LEU A 41 -16.95 3.21 3.50
N GLY A 42 -15.67 3.29 3.83
CA GLY A 42 -14.60 2.56 3.20
C GLY A 42 -14.25 3.12 1.82
N SER A 43 -13.19 2.58 1.24
CA SER A 43 -12.83 2.82 -0.16
C SER A 43 -12.28 1.55 -0.79
N ALA A 44 -12.40 1.40 -2.10
CA ALA A 44 -11.76 0.33 -2.84
C ALA A 44 -10.63 0.91 -3.69
N VAL A 45 -9.49 0.23 -3.71
CA VAL A 45 -8.39 0.53 -4.62
C VAL A 45 -8.12 -0.70 -5.49
N ALA A 46 -7.95 -0.48 -6.78
CA ALA A 46 -7.49 -1.51 -7.71
C ALA A 46 -5.99 -1.31 -7.97
N PHE A 47 -5.24 -2.40 -7.98
CA PHE A 47 -3.80 -2.39 -8.25
C PHE A 47 -3.39 -3.66 -8.97
N ARG A 48 -2.24 -3.61 -9.64
CA ARG A 48 -1.64 -4.78 -10.29
C ARG A 48 -0.41 -5.26 -9.52
N LEU A 49 -0.22 -6.57 -9.46
CA LEU A 49 0.99 -7.21 -8.95
C LEU A 49 1.60 -8.05 -10.07
N LYS A 50 2.87 -7.77 -10.41
CA LYS A 50 3.63 -8.49 -11.45
C LYS A 50 5.00 -8.89 -10.91
N GLY A 51 5.64 -9.87 -11.55
CA GLY A 51 7.01 -10.31 -11.25
C GLY A 51 7.21 -10.64 -9.77
N ASP A 52 8.29 -10.14 -9.19
CA ASP A 52 8.67 -10.39 -7.79
C ASP A 52 7.58 -10.00 -6.79
N ALA A 53 6.83 -8.93 -7.05
CA ALA A 53 5.76 -8.50 -6.14
C ALA A 53 4.62 -9.53 -6.08
N LEU A 54 4.28 -10.17 -7.20
CA LEU A 54 3.27 -11.23 -7.24
C LEU A 54 3.80 -12.51 -6.59
N MET A 55 5.05 -12.86 -6.86
CA MET A 55 5.73 -14.03 -6.27
C MET A 55 5.79 -13.91 -4.74
N LEU A 56 6.27 -12.78 -4.22
CA LEU A 56 6.34 -12.52 -2.78
C LEU A 56 4.96 -12.54 -2.12
N TRP A 57 3.96 -11.94 -2.76
CA TRP A 57 2.58 -11.95 -2.24
C TRP A 57 2.00 -13.37 -2.19
N THR A 58 2.21 -14.16 -3.24
CA THR A 58 1.72 -15.55 -3.31
C THR A 58 2.38 -16.39 -2.22
N ARG A 59 3.72 -16.33 -2.11
CA ARG A 59 4.47 -17.06 -1.09
C ARG A 59 4.07 -16.64 0.32
N PHE A 60 3.86 -15.35 0.55
CA PHE A 60 3.40 -14.83 1.83
C PHE A 60 2.03 -15.39 2.22
N ARG A 61 1.09 -15.51 1.27
CA ARG A 61 -0.24 -16.09 1.53
C ARG A 61 -0.18 -17.59 1.82
N GLU A 62 0.67 -18.35 1.13
CA GLU A 62 0.85 -19.79 1.36
C GLU A 62 1.28 -20.10 2.80
N LEU A 63 2.18 -19.27 3.35
CA LEU A 63 2.66 -19.38 4.73
C LEU A 63 1.59 -19.11 5.79
N HIS A 64 0.44 -18.52 5.41
CA HIS A 64 -0.62 -18.08 6.32
C HIS A 64 -1.92 -18.91 6.21
N SER A 65 -1.81 -20.23 6.05
CA SER A 65 -2.92 -21.16 5.78
C SER A 65 -3.48 -21.85 7.04
N GLN A 66 -4.46 -21.24 7.71
CA GLN A 66 -5.38 -21.96 8.62
C GLN A 66 -6.82 -21.40 8.59
N ASN A 67 -7.04 -20.07 8.62
CA ASN A 67 -8.37 -19.49 8.35
C ASN A 67 -8.29 -17.99 7.98
N PRO A 68 -7.81 -17.64 6.77
CA PRO A 68 -7.31 -16.30 6.47
C PRO A 68 -8.37 -15.20 6.43
N GLN A 69 -9.68 -15.51 6.42
CA GLN A 69 -10.69 -14.48 6.13
C GLN A 69 -10.71 -13.37 7.18
N GLU A 70 -10.59 -13.70 8.47
CA GLU A 70 -10.60 -12.68 9.53
C GLU A 70 -9.20 -12.29 10.02
N ASP A 71 -8.16 -12.98 9.55
CA ASP A 71 -6.79 -12.73 9.95
C ASP A 71 -6.26 -11.42 9.35
N PHE A 72 -5.57 -10.66 10.18
CA PHE A 72 -4.79 -9.52 9.72
C PHE A 72 -3.61 -9.99 8.87
N ILE A 73 -3.35 -9.29 7.76
CA ILE A 73 -2.17 -9.54 6.92
C ILE A 73 -0.89 -9.39 7.75
N PHE A 74 -0.86 -8.43 8.68
CA PHE A 74 0.23 -8.28 9.63
C PHE A 74 -0.32 -8.27 11.06
N SER A 75 -0.31 -9.43 11.71
CA SER A 75 -0.75 -9.60 13.09
C SER A 75 0.39 -9.47 14.11
N ASN A 76 0.03 -9.11 15.33
CA ASN A 76 0.91 -9.20 16.49
C ASN A 76 0.81 -10.60 17.14
N SER A 77 1.63 -10.88 18.16
CA SER A 77 1.65 -12.19 18.84
C SER A 77 0.33 -12.59 19.52
N ARG A 78 -0.61 -11.65 19.70
CA ARG A 78 -1.95 -11.89 20.25
C ARG A 78 -3.04 -12.00 19.17
N GLY A 79 -2.66 -12.08 17.89
CA GLY A 79 -3.59 -12.15 16.76
C GLY A 79 -4.28 -10.83 16.38
N GLY A 80 -3.99 -9.74 17.10
CA GLY A 80 -4.51 -8.40 16.78
C GLY A 80 -3.69 -7.67 15.71
N PRO A 81 -4.10 -6.47 15.29
CA PRO A 81 -3.38 -5.70 14.29
C PRO A 81 -1.97 -5.30 14.78
N SER A 82 -1.00 -5.30 13.88
CA SER A 82 0.33 -4.74 14.16
C SER A 82 0.27 -3.23 14.38
N SER A 83 1.03 -2.72 15.35
CA SER A 83 1.08 -1.28 15.61
C SER A 83 1.80 -0.52 14.48
N ARG A 84 1.45 0.76 14.31
CA ARG A 84 2.10 1.65 13.34
C ARG A 84 3.61 1.72 13.58
N ASP A 85 4.04 1.84 14.83
CA ASP A 85 5.46 1.96 15.16
C ASP A 85 6.23 0.66 14.91
N TYR A 86 5.59 -0.49 15.12
CA TYR A 86 6.20 -1.79 14.80
C TYR A 86 6.46 -1.90 13.30
N ILE A 87 5.43 -1.68 12.48
CA ILE A 87 5.55 -1.73 11.02
C ILE A 87 6.57 -0.68 10.52
N ALA A 88 6.56 0.54 11.06
CA ALA A 88 7.51 1.58 10.70
C ALA A 88 8.96 1.17 11.00
N ARG A 89 9.22 0.58 12.17
CA ARG A 89 10.56 0.07 12.53
C ARG A 89 11.00 -1.07 11.64
N ARG A 90 10.11 -2.00 11.30
CA ARG A 90 10.41 -3.11 10.39
C ARG A 90 10.80 -2.58 9.00
N ILE A 91 10.03 -1.64 8.45
CA ILE A 91 10.35 -1.01 7.16
C ILE A 91 11.69 -0.28 7.22
N LYS A 92 11.94 0.54 8.26
CA LYS A 92 13.23 1.23 8.42
C LYS A 92 14.41 0.26 8.48
N ARG A 93 14.25 -0.87 9.19
CA ARG A 93 15.27 -1.91 9.24
C ARG A 93 15.51 -2.52 7.86
N THR A 94 14.45 -2.91 7.15
CA THR A 94 14.58 -3.45 5.77
C THR A 94 15.28 -2.47 4.83
N LEU A 95 15.01 -1.17 4.95
CA LEU A 95 15.71 -0.15 4.17
C LEU A 95 17.20 -0.05 4.54
N ALA A 96 17.54 -0.15 5.82
CA ALA A 96 18.94 -0.17 6.26
C ALA A 96 19.68 -1.43 5.80
N ASP A 97 19.04 -2.60 5.91
CA ASP A 97 19.60 -3.87 5.45
C ASP A 97 19.84 -3.86 3.93
N ALA A 98 19.01 -3.11 3.18
CA ALA A 98 19.18 -2.88 1.75
C ALA A 98 20.19 -1.77 1.40
N GLY A 99 20.86 -1.15 2.38
CA GLY A 99 21.81 -0.05 2.18
C GLY A 99 21.16 1.29 1.78
N LEU A 100 19.84 1.43 1.94
CA LEU A 100 19.05 2.59 1.51
C LEU A 100 18.79 3.63 2.61
N GLN A 101 19.37 3.47 3.80
CA GLN A 101 19.18 4.39 4.93
C GLN A 101 19.55 5.85 4.58
N HIS A 102 20.57 6.04 3.76
CA HIS A 102 21.06 7.36 3.34
C HIS A 102 20.05 8.14 2.49
N ARG A 103 19.05 7.46 1.91
CA ARG A 103 18.00 8.08 1.09
C ARG A 103 16.91 8.74 1.91
N ASN A 104 16.94 8.64 3.25
CA ASN A 104 15.95 9.23 4.16
C ASN A 104 14.50 8.88 3.79
N LEU A 105 14.27 7.66 3.28
CA LEU A 105 12.96 7.21 2.84
C LEU A 105 12.02 7.08 4.04
N THR A 106 10.83 7.65 3.89
CA THR A 106 9.75 7.57 4.88
C THR A 106 8.64 6.67 4.37
N LEU A 107 7.67 6.38 5.24
CA LEU A 107 6.46 5.65 4.85
C LEU A 107 5.69 6.35 3.73
N HIS A 108 5.73 7.69 3.69
CA HIS A 108 5.11 8.48 2.62
C HIS A 108 5.87 8.39 1.30
N SER A 109 7.17 8.07 1.33
CA SER A 109 7.98 7.88 0.11
C SER A 109 7.47 6.73 -0.75
N PHE A 110 6.82 5.71 -0.18
CA PHE A 110 6.16 4.66 -0.97
C PHE A 110 5.00 5.20 -1.80
N CYS A 111 4.19 6.09 -1.23
CA CYS A 111 3.11 6.74 -1.98
C CYS A 111 3.68 7.70 -3.03
N GLY A 112 4.69 8.50 -2.67
CA GLY A 112 5.37 9.41 -3.62
C GLY A 112 5.99 8.66 -4.80
N GLY A 113 6.82 7.67 -4.51
CA GLY A 113 7.45 6.84 -5.53
C GLY A 113 6.44 6.14 -6.44
N ALA A 114 5.35 5.58 -5.89
CA ALA A 114 4.30 4.96 -6.69
C ALA A 114 3.57 5.98 -7.59
N THR A 115 3.30 7.18 -7.06
CA THR A 115 2.69 8.28 -7.82
C THR A 115 3.57 8.70 -8.98
N THR A 116 4.83 9.03 -8.70
CA THR A 116 5.82 9.41 -9.71
C THR A 116 5.99 8.32 -10.77
N THR A 117 6.08 7.05 -10.35
CA THR A 117 6.22 5.92 -11.29
C THR A 117 5.01 5.81 -12.22
N ALA A 118 3.80 5.94 -11.69
CA ALA A 118 2.57 5.86 -12.49
C ALA A 118 2.49 7.02 -13.51
N ILE A 119 2.81 8.25 -13.08
CA ILE A 119 2.78 9.42 -13.97
C ILE A 119 3.85 9.32 -15.07
N ARG A 120 5.07 8.89 -14.73
CA ARG A 120 6.13 8.66 -15.73
C ARG A 120 5.79 7.54 -16.72
N ALA A 121 4.97 6.58 -16.30
CA ALA A 121 4.45 5.53 -17.19
C ALA A 121 3.26 5.99 -18.05
N GLY A 122 2.88 7.27 -18.02
CA GLY A 122 1.77 7.82 -18.81
C GLY A 122 0.38 7.47 -18.28
N VAL A 123 0.27 7.00 -17.03
CA VAL A 123 -1.04 6.74 -16.43
C VAL A 123 -1.76 8.07 -16.23
N ASP A 124 -3.02 8.11 -16.66
CA ASP A 124 -3.87 9.29 -16.49
C ASP A 124 -3.88 9.79 -15.02
N PRO A 125 -3.57 11.07 -14.75
CA PRO A 125 -3.49 11.61 -13.40
C PRO A 125 -4.78 11.42 -12.58
N SER A 126 -5.95 11.45 -13.21
CA SER A 126 -7.23 11.27 -12.49
C SER A 126 -7.36 9.85 -11.94
N ASN A 127 -6.84 8.85 -12.67
CA ASN A 127 -6.76 7.47 -12.19
C ASN A 127 -5.79 7.34 -11.01
N VAL A 128 -4.61 7.97 -11.08
CA VAL A 128 -3.64 7.98 -9.97
C VAL A 128 -4.23 8.67 -8.74
N MET A 129 -4.93 9.79 -8.94
CA MET A 129 -5.66 10.49 -7.88
C MET A 129 -6.71 9.62 -7.20
N ARG A 130 -7.46 8.84 -7.98
CA ARG A 130 -8.47 7.91 -7.47
C ARG A 130 -7.85 6.81 -6.59
N VAL A 131 -6.74 6.21 -7.01
CA VAL A 131 -6.04 5.17 -6.23
C VAL A 131 -5.41 5.76 -4.95
N GLY A 132 -4.75 6.91 -5.06
CA GLY A 132 -4.17 7.61 -3.92
C GLY A 132 -5.19 8.30 -2.99
N ARG A 133 -6.46 8.35 -3.42
CA ARG A 133 -7.59 8.97 -2.70
C ARG A 133 -7.35 10.45 -2.41
N TRP A 134 -6.79 11.17 -3.38
CA TRP A 134 -6.64 12.62 -3.34
C TRP A 134 -7.86 13.29 -3.96
N LYS A 135 -8.55 14.12 -3.18
CA LYS A 135 -9.68 14.93 -3.68
C LYS A 135 -9.23 16.14 -4.49
N PHE A 136 -8.07 16.70 -4.14
CA PHE A 136 -7.56 17.94 -4.70
C PHE A 136 -6.24 17.70 -5.41
N GLN A 137 -6.10 18.25 -6.61
CA GLN A 137 -4.89 18.12 -7.43
C GLN A 137 -3.65 18.65 -6.71
N LYS A 138 -3.75 19.76 -5.98
CA LYS A 138 -2.63 20.31 -5.19
C LYS A 138 -2.01 19.28 -4.23
N SER A 139 -2.85 18.47 -3.57
CA SER A 139 -2.38 17.47 -2.61
C SER A 139 -1.74 16.27 -3.30
N PHE A 140 -2.15 15.98 -4.52
CA PHE A 140 -1.56 14.96 -5.37
C PHE A 140 -0.20 15.42 -5.94
N LEU A 141 -0.10 16.66 -6.42
CA LEU A 141 1.13 17.21 -6.99
C LEU A 141 2.29 17.25 -5.98
N CYS A 142 2.02 17.39 -4.67
CA CYS A 142 3.07 17.27 -3.64
C CYS A 142 3.78 15.90 -3.61
N TYR A 143 3.22 14.86 -4.25
CA TYR A 143 3.80 13.52 -4.35
C TYR A 143 4.48 13.25 -5.69
N VAL A 144 4.26 14.08 -6.70
CA VAL A 144 4.85 13.90 -8.04
C VAL A 144 6.22 14.58 -8.04
N GLU A 145 7.27 13.80 -8.29
CA GLU A 145 8.59 14.39 -8.47
C GLU A 145 8.61 15.30 -9.71
N PRO A 146 9.18 16.52 -9.62
CA PRO A 146 9.38 17.38 -10.77
C PRO A 146 10.12 16.62 -11.88
N SER A 147 9.65 16.77 -13.11
CA SER A 147 10.34 16.27 -14.30
C SER A 147 10.56 17.45 -15.24
N PRO A 148 11.72 17.53 -15.93
CA PRO A 148 11.95 18.57 -16.92
C PRO A 148 10.92 18.45 -18.05
N LEU A 149 10.51 19.60 -18.58
CA LEU A 149 9.64 19.69 -19.77
C LEU A 149 10.42 19.35 -21.04
#